data_AF-A0A0G0TVN5-F1
#
_entry.id   AF-A0A0G0TVN5-F1
#
_cell.length_a   1.000
_cell.length_b   1.000
_cell.length_c   1.000
_cell.angle_alpha   90.00
_cell.angle_beta   90.00
_cell.angle_gamma   90.00
#
_symmetry.space_group_name_H-M   'P 1'
#
loop_
_entity.id
_entity.type
_entity.pdbx_description
1 polymer ?
#
loop_
_entity_poly.entity_id
_entity_poly.type
_entity_poly.pdbx_seq_one_letter_code
_entity_poly.pdbx_strand_id
1 'polypeptide(L)'
;MENKKKMVVWILVVLLVVGALVFITIKKGNNNLGNTQKVEGVDVTILSEGSGEEAKIGDSVSMNYTGTLEDGTAFDSNVDPKFNHVSPFLFNLGAGQVIKGWDIGVVGMKVGEKRRLEINAEFAYGEAGVGSIIPPNAKLIFDVELVAIVK
;
A
#
# COMPACT_ATOMS: atom_id res chain seq x y z
N MET A 1 -43.44 45.55 2.23
CA MET A 1 -43.24 44.08 2.26
C MET A 1 -42.25 43.58 1.21
N GLU A 2 -42.01 44.33 0.13
CA GLU A 2 -41.18 43.90 -1.00
C GLU A 2 -39.67 43.79 -0.69
N ASN A 3 -39.11 44.73 0.09
CA ASN A 3 -37.68 44.75 0.41
C ASN A 3 -37.25 43.59 1.32
N LYS A 4 -38.14 43.11 2.21
CA LYS A 4 -37.87 41.93 3.05
C LYS A 4 -37.77 40.64 2.22
N LYS A 5 -38.61 40.49 1.18
CA LYS A 5 -38.55 39.34 0.26
C LYS A 5 -37.28 39.37 -0.58
N LYS A 6 -36.89 40.53 -1.12
CA LYS A 6 -35.63 40.71 -1.87
C LYS A 6 -34.40 40.38 -1.01
N MET A 7 -34.41 40.79 0.26
CA MET A 7 -33.34 40.50 1.21
C MET A 7 -33.22 39.00 1.54
N VAL A 8 -34.35 38.30 1.75
CA VAL A 8 -34.33 36.84 1.99
C VAL A 8 -33.83 36.08 0.76
N VAL A 9 -34.24 36.48 -0.44
CA VAL A 9 -33.75 35.88 -1.70
C VAL A 9 -32.24 36.10 -1.85
N TRP A 10 -31.74 37.30 -1.54
CA TRP A 10 -30.31 37.60 -1.59
C TRP A 10 -29.50 36.79 -0.58
N ILE A 11 -30.00 36.60 0.64
CA ILE A 11 -29.35 35.77 1.66
C ILE A 11 -29.27 34.30 1.20
N LEU A 12 -30.33 33.76 0.60
CA LEU A 12 -30.33 32.38 0.10
C LEU A 12 -29.37 32.19 -1.08
N VAL A 13 -29.26 33.17 -1.99
CA VAL A 13 -28.30 33.14 -3.10
C VAL A 13 -26.87 33.19 -2.57
N VAL A 14 -26.57 34.06 -1.60
CA VAL A 14 -25.25 34.13 -0.97
C VAL A 14 -24.90 32.83 -0.25
N LEU A 15 -25.85 32.22 0.47
CA LEU A 15 -25.63 30.93 1.14
C LEU A 15 -25.34 29.80 0.14
N LEU A 16 -26.03 29.76 -1.00
CA LEU A 16 -25.77 28.77 -2.05
C LEU A 16 -24.40 28.97 -2.70
N VAL A 17 -24.01 30.22 -2.99
CA VAL A 17 -22.71 30.53 -3.60
C VAL A 17 -21.56 30.25 -2.64
N VAL A 18 -21.70 30.60 -1.36
CA VAL A 18 -20.70 30.29 -0.33
C VAL A 18 -20.61 28.78 -0.09
N GLY A 19 -21.75 28.08 -0.03
CA GLY A 19 -21.79 26.62 0.10
C GLY A 19 -21.11 25.91 -1.08
N ALA A 20 -21.34 26.37 -2.31
CA ALA A 20 -20.68 25.84 -3.51
C ALA A 20 -19.17 26.12 -3.52
N LEU A 21 -18.73 27.31 -3.10
CA LEU A 21 -17.29 27.64 -3.00
C LEU A 21 -16.59 26.79 -1.93
N VAL A 22 -17.20 26.60 -0.76
CA VAL A 22 -16.69 25.70 0.28
C VAL A 22 -16.62 24.25 -0.22
N PHE A 23 -17.64 23.81 -0.95
CA PHE A 23 -17.67 22.46 -1.55
C PHE A 23 -16.58 22.27 -2.63
N ILE A 24 -16.34 23.29 -3.47
CA ILE A 24 -15.27 23.27 -4.48
C ILE A 24 -13.88 23.22 -3.81
N THR A 25 -13.68 23.93 -2.70
CA THR A 25 -12.42 23.89 -1.94
C THR A 25 -12.18 22.52 -1.31
N ILE A 26 -13.22 21.85 -0.78
CA ILE A 26 -13.09 20.49 -0.20
C ILE A 26 -12.76 19.44 -1.27
N LYS A 27 -13.26 19.59 -2.50
CA LYS A 27 -13.00 18.61 -3.58
C LYS A 27 -11.61 18.77 -4.22
N LYS A 28 -10.88 19.86 -3.94
CA LYS A 28 -9.58 20.18 -4.56
C LYS A 28 -8.41 19.81 -3.64
N GLY A 29 -8.38 18.56 -3.20
CA GLY A 29 -7.35 17.99 -2.34
C GLY A 29 -7.00 16.55 -2.71
N ASN A 30 -6.83 16.24 -4.00
CA ASN A 30 -6.17 15.02 -4.45
C ASN A 30 -5.01 15.41 -5.37
N ASN A 31 -3.92 15.81 -4.75
CA ASN A 31 -2.64 15.95 -5.44
C ASN A 31 -2.05 14.54 -5.56
N ASN A 32 -2.05 13.98 -6.76
CA ASN A 32 -1.52 12.66 -7.11
C ASN A 32 0.03 12.63 -7.05
N LEU A 33 0.56 12.76 -5.83
CA LEU A 33 1.96 12.54 -5.42
C LEU A 33 2.01 11.86 -4.02
N GLY A 34 0.91 11.21 -3.59
CA GLY A 34 0.65 10.88 -2.19
C GLY A 34 0.48 9.40 -1.83
N ASN A 35 0.83 8.45 -2.70
CA ASN A 35 0.63 7.01 -2.42
C ASN A 35 1.90 6.26 -2.03
N THR A 36 3.08 6.88 -2.12
CA THR A 36 4.36 6.24 -1.78
C THR A 36 4.93 6.84 -0.49
N GLN A 37 5.19 5.99 0.50
CA GLN A 37 5.79 6.34 1.78
C GLN A 37 7.10 5.60 1.96
N LYS A 38 8.17 6.32 2.33
CA LYS A 38 9.44 5.70 2.67
C LYS A 38 9.45 5.33 4.15
N VAL A 39 9.44 4.04 4.46
CA VAL A 39 9.44 3.51 5.83
C VAL A 39 10.73 2.74 6.03
N GLU A 40 11.62 3.29 6.87
CA GLU A 40 12.89 2.65 7.26
C GLU A 40 13.71 2.06 6.10
N GLY A 41 13.71 2.72 4.93
CA GLY A 41 14.49 2.28 3.76
C GLY A 41 13.74 1.39 2.76
N VAL A 42 12.46 1.12 3.01
CA VAL A 42 11.51 0.51 2.06
C VAL A 42 10.62 1.61 1.49
N ASP A 43 10.50 1.69 0.17
CA ASP A 43 9.49 2.54 -0.45
C ASP A 43 8.19 1.73 -0.61
N VAL A 44 7.15 2.18 0.07
CA VAL A 44 5.85 1.52 0.16
C VAL A 44 4.84 2.30 -0.66
N THR A 45 4.34 1.72 -1.74
CA THR A 45 3.31 2.35 -2.58
C THR A 45 1.98 1.60 -2.45
N ILE A 46 0.92 2.28 -2.02
CA ILE A 46 -0.43 1.69 -2.00
C ILE A 46 -0.99 1.66 -3.42
N LEU A 47 -1.16 0.45 -3.96
CA LEU A 47 -1.72 0.20 -5.30
C LEU A 47 -3.25 0.11 -5.26
N SER A 48 -3.80 -0.47 -4.21
CA SER A 48 -5.25 -0.55 -3.95
C SER A 48 -5.49 -0.57 -2.45
N GLU A 49 -6.39 0.29 -1.98
CA GLU A 49 -6.80 0.32 -0.57
C GLU A 49 -7.56 -0.95 -0.19
N GLY A 50 -7.28 -1.46 1.02
CA GLY A 50 -8.08 -2.50 1.67
C GLY A 50 -9.14 -1.92 2.58
N SER A 51 -10.11 -2.74 2.99
CA SER A 51 -11.22 -2.29 3.85
C SER A 51 -11.41 -3.14 5.11
N GLY A 52 -10.65 -4.23 5.26
CA GLY A 52 -10.74 -5.09 6.43
C GLY A 52 -9.85 -4.67 7.60
N GLU A 53 -9.62 -5.62 8.50
CA GLU A 53 -8.79 -5.44 9.70
C GLU A 53 -7.35 -5.04 9.33
N GLU A 54 -6.75 -4.17 10.14
CA GLU A 54 -5.39 -3.66 9.94
C GLU A 54 -4.37 -4.58 10.63
N ALA A 55 -3.36 -5.03 9.88
CA ALA A 55 -2.31 -5.92 10.34
C ALA A 55 -1.32 -5.20 11.26
N LYS A 56 -1.01 -5.84 12.39
CA LYS A 56 -0.14 -5.34 13.45
C LYS A 56 0.96 -6.34 13.75
N ILE A 57 2.06 -5.85 14.31
CA ILE A 57 3.14 -6.71 14.80
C ILE A 57 2.57 -7.74 15.77
N GLY A 58 2.91 -9.01 15.54
CA GLY A 58 2.41 -10.17 16.28
C GLY A 58 1.24 -10.89 15.61
N ASP A 59 0.59 -10.30 14.60
CA ASP A 59 -0.45 -10.98 13.83
C ASP A 59 0.15 -12.06 12.94
N SER A 60 -0.58 -13.18 12.79
CA SER A 60 -0.32 -14.14 11.71
C SER A 60 -1.04 -13.66 10.46
N VAL A 61 -0.30 -13.34 9.40
CA VAL A 61 -0.86 -12.78 8.16
C VAL A 61 -0.77 -13.79 7.02
N SER A 62 -1.77 -13.77 6.14
CA SER A 62 -1.82 -14.57 4.92
C SER A 62 -1.71 -13.63 3.72
N MET A 63 -0.74 -13.86 2.85
CA MET A 63 -0.39 -12.93 1.77
C MET A 63 -0.28 -13.59 0.41
N ASN A 64 -0.69 -12.86 -0.62
CA ASN A 64 -0.30 -13.12 -1.99
C ASN A 64 0.84 -12.18 -2.38
N TYR A 65 1.74 -12.64 -3.23
CA TYR A 65 2.86 -11.82 -3.69
C TYR A 65 3.40 -12.23 -5.05
N THR A 66 4.11 -11.30 -5.67
CA THR A 66 5.07 -11.55 -6.75
C THR A 66 6.30 -10.70 -6.51
N GLY A 67 7.47 -11.34 -6.47
CA GLY A 67 8.77 -10.70 -6.33
C GLY A 67 9.50 -10.62 -7.67
N THR A 68 9.98 -9.43 -8.01
CA THR A 68 10.74 -9.15 -9.24
C THR A 68 12.04 -8.40 -8.94
N LEU A 69 13.03 -8.58 -9.81
CA LEU A 69 14.21 -7.72 -9.89
C LEU A 69 13.85 -6.37 -10.55
N GLU A 70 14.76 -5.39 -10.50
CA GLU A 70 14.55 -4.07 -11.12
C GLU A 70 14.39 -4.12 -12.65
N ASP A 71 14.92 -5.15 -13.30
CA ASP A 71 14.74 -5.39 -14.74
C ASP A 71 13.37 -6.02 -15.08
N GLY A 72 12.53 -6.28 -14.08
CA GLY A 72 11.21 -6.89 -14.21
C GLY A 72 11.22 -8.41 -14.21
N THR A 73 12.38 -9.06 -14.07
CA THR A 73 12.47 -10.52 -13.98
C THR A 73 11.83 -11.00 -12.68
N ALA A 74 10.72 -11.73 -12.79
CA ALA A 74 10.09 -12.37 -11.65
C ALA A 74 10.94 -13.54 -11.15
N PHE A 75 11.33 -13.51 -9.88
CA PHE A 75 12.11 -14.56 -9.24
C PHE A 75 11.26 -15.48 -8.36
N ASP A 76 10.10 -14.99 -7.89
CA ASP A 76 9.19 -15.75 -7.04
C ASP A 76 7.75 -15.22 -7.10
N SER A 77 6.75 -16.08 -6.95
CA SER A 77 5.32 -15.70 -6.85
C SER A 77 4.47 -16.87 -6.36
N ASN A 78 3.51 -16.60 -5.48
CA ASN A 78 2.52 -17.60 -5.05
C ASN A 78 1.16 -17.45 -5.75
N VAL A 79 1.07 -16.59 -6.78
CA VAL A 79 -0.13 -16.41 -7.61
C VAL A 79 0.10 -16.82 -9.07
N ASP A 80 1.36 -16.91 -9.51
CA ASP A 80 1.72 -17.37 -10.85
C ASP A 80 2.00 -18.90 -10.84
N PRO A 81 1.20 -19.71 -11.57
CA PRO A 81 1.37 -21.17 -11.63
C PRO A 81 2.75 -21.64 -12.06
N LYS A 82 3.55 -20.82 -12.77
CA LYS A 82 4.89 -21.22 -13.21
C LYS A 82 5.85 -21.54 -12.06
N PHE A 83 5.60 -21.01 -10.87
CA PHE A 83 6.43 -21.24 -9.69
C PHE A 83 6.04 -22.49 -8.89
N ASN A 84 4.93 -23.16 -9.24
CA ASN A 84 4.51 -24.44 -8.67
C ASN A 84 4.22 -24.42 -7.15
N HIS A 85 3.94 -23.26 -6.55
CA HIS A 85 3.50 -23.12 -5.16
C HIS A 85 2.40 -22.04 -5.01
N VAL A 86 1.27 -22.29 -5.67
CA VAL A 86 0.13 -21.37 -5.76
C VAL A 86 -0.79 -21.42 -4.53
N SER A 87 -0.28 -20.97 -3.39
CA SER A 87 -1.04 -20.85 -2.15
C SER A 87 -0.64 -19.60 -1.37
N PRO A 88 -1.58 -18.92 -0.69
CA PRO A 88 -1.26 -17.80 0.18
C PRO A 88 -0.16 -18.17 1.17
N PHE A 89 0.82 -17.27 1.32
CA PHE A 89 1.97 -17.47 2.20
C PHE A 89 1.63 -16.95 3.60
N LEU A 90 1.86 -17.78 4.62
CA LEU A 90 1.59 -17.44 6.02
C LEU A 90 2.88 -17.17 6.77
N PHE A 91 2.91 -16.07 7.53
CA PHE A 91 4.00 -15.77 8.45
C PHE A 91 3.51 -14.88 9.60
N ASN A 92 4.29 -14.81 10.67
CA ASN A 92 4.05 -13.92 11.81
C ASN A 92 4.73 -12.58 11.57
N LEU A 93 3.94 -11.51 11.51
CA LEU A 93 4.41 -10.16 11.20
C LEU A 93 5.31 -9.61 12.32
N GLY A 94 6.52 -9.20 11.95
CA GLY A 94 7.51 -8.64 12.88
C GLY A 94 8.28 -9.69 13.68
N ALA A 95 8.15 -10.97 13.35
CA ALA A 95 8.85 -12.06 14.02
C ALA A 95 10.24 -12.37 13.39
N GLY A 96 10.67 -11.65 12.36
CA GLY A 96 11.93 -11.92 11.65
C GLY A 96 11.91 -13.22 10.83
N GLN A 97 10.72 -13.69 10.43
CA GLN A 97 10.56 -14.90 9.62
C GLN A 97 10.72 -14.64 8.11
N VAL A 98 10.64 -13.38 7.71
CA VAL A 98 10.78 -12.90 6.33
C VAL A 98 11.91 -11.88 6.24
N ILE A 99 12.25 -11.43 5.03
CA ILE A 99 13.20 -10.33 4.87
C ILE A 99 12.72 -9.07 5.60
N LYS A 100 13.65 -8.28 6.14
CA LYS A 100 13.33 -7.09 6.96
C LYS A 100 12.36 -6.14 6.26
N GLY A 101 12.50 -5.97 4.94
CA GLY A 101 11.63 -5.08 4.19
C GLY A 101 10.16 -5.49 4.18
N TRP A 102 9.86 -6.79 4.31
CA TRP A 102 8.48 -7.27 4.49
C TRP A 102 7.98 -6.98 5.90
N ASP A 103 8.78 -7.27 6.92
CA ASP A 103 8.42 -6.98 8.32
C ASP A 103 8.15 -5.47 8.54
N ILE A 104 8.80 -4.59 7.77
CA ILE A 104 8.56 -3.14 7.78
C ILE A 104 7.35 -2.77 6.90
N GLY A 105 7.31 -3.23 5.65
CA GLY A 105 6.37 -2.76 4.63
C GLY A 105 4.93 -3.27 4.78
N VAL A 106 4.73 -4.39 5.48
CA VAL A 106 3.40 -5.02 5.67
C VAL A 106 2.66 -4.44 6.88
N VAL A 107 3.37 -3.82 7.84
CA VAL A 107 2.73 -3.19 9.00
C VAL A 107 1.72 -2.14 8.55
N GLY A 108 0.53 -2.18 9.17
CA GLY A 108 -0.56 -1.26 8.85
C GLY A 108 -1.27 -1.55 7.52
N MET A 109 -0.99 -2.68 6.84
CA MET A 109 -1.83 -3.13 5.72
C MET A 109 -3.22 -3.49 6.21
N LYS A 110 -4.26 -3.12 5.47
CA LYS A 110 -5.63 -3.62 5.69
C LYS A 110 -5.88 -4.87 4.88
N VAL A 111 -6.70 -5.77 5.39
CA VAL A 111 -7.14 -6.93 4.62
C VAL A 111 -7.82 -6.47 3.31
N GLY A 112 -7.39 -7.05 2.19
CA GLY A 112 -7.74 -6.68 0.82
C GLY A 112 -6.86 -5.60 0.18
N GLU A 113 -5.91 -5.01 0.93
CA GLU A 113 -5.01 -3.98 0.42
C GLU A 113 -3.91 -4.59 -0.46
N LYS A 114 -3.55 -3.85 -1.51
CA LYS A 114 -2.42 -4.16 -2.40
C LYS A 114 -1.35 -3.09 -2.29
N ARG A 115 -0.11 -3.51 -2.07
CA ARG A 115 1.06 -2.63 -2.00
C ARG A 115 2.14 -3.06 -2.97
N ARG A 116 2.94 -2.09 -3.41
CA ARG A 116 4.28 -2.33 -3.96
C ARG A 116 5.30 -1.96 -2.91
N LEU A 117 6.19 -2.89 -2.60
CA LEU A 117 7.32 -2.70 -1.70
C LEU A 117 8.60 -2.70 -2.54
N GLU A 118 9.30 -1.58 -2.56
CA GLU A 118 10.63 -1.49 -3.16
C GLU A 118 11.67 -1.54 -2.04
N ILE A 119 12.41 -2.65 -1.99
CA ILE A 119 13.25 -3.02 -0.85
C ILE A 119 14.71 -2.98 -1.29
N ASN A 120 15.49 -2.06 -0.72
CA ASN A 120 16.93 -2.00 -0.94
C ASN A 120 17.62 -3.25 -0.37
N ALA A 121 18.78 -3.61 -0.94
CA ALA A 121 19.46 -4.85 -0.62
C ALA A 121 19.70 -5.08 0.89
N GLU A 122 20.03 -4.04 1.65
CA GLU A 122 20.26 -4.10 3.10
C GLU A 122 19.02 -4.57 3.91
N PHE A 123 17.83 -4.38 3.35
CA PHE A 123 16.55 -4.84 3.91
C PHE A 123 16.03 -6.13 3.25
N ALA A 124 16.81 -6.69 2.31
CA ALA A 124 16.54 -7.93 1.60
C ALA A 124 17.67 -8.95 1.84
N TYR A 125 18.40 -9.36 0.79
CA TYR A 125 19.44 -10.40 0.85
C TYR A 125 20.88 -9.85 0.85
N GLY A 126 21.05 -8.52 0.89
CA GLY A 126 22.34 -7.84 1.04
C GLY A 126 23.37 -8.19 -0.03
N GLU A 127 24.65 -8.11 0.35
CA GLU A 127 25.80 -8.43 -0.50
C GLU A 127 25.86 -9.91 -0.91
N ALA A 128 25.18 -10.80 -0.19
CA ALA A 128 25.21 -12.23 -0.47
C ALA A 128 24.30 -12.61 -1.65
N GLY A 129 23.14 -11.97 -1.77
CA GLY A 129 22.11 -12.40 -2.72
C GLY A 129 21.57 -13.81 -2.39
N VAL A 130 21.01 -14.49 -3.40
CA VAL A 130 20.51 -15.87 -3.28
C VAL A 130 20.87 -16.67 -4.53
N GLY A 131 21.90 -17.51 -4.41
CA GLY A 131 22.33 -18.42 -5.47
C GLY A 131 22.50 -17.71 -6.81
N SER A 132 21.89 -18.28 -7.86
CA SER A 132 21.83 -17.67 -9.20
C SER A 132 20.53 -16.91 -9.49
N ILE A 133 19.65 -16.77 -8.49
CA ILE A 133 18.30 -16.24 -8.64
C ILE A 133 18.27 -14.74 -8.30
N ILE A 134 18.90 -14.37 -7.18
CA ILE A 134 18.97 -12.98 -6.71
C ILE A 134 20.44 -12.57 -6.66
N PRO A 135 20.87 -11.60 -7.48
CA PRO A 135 22.25 -11.12 -7.45
C PRO A 135 22.63 -10.46 -6.10
N PRO A 136 23.93 -10.43 -5.76
CA PRO A 136 24.48 -9.55 -4.74
C PRO A 136 23.98 -8.11 -4.87
N ASN A 137 23.62 -7.49 -3.75
CA ASN A 137 23.19 -6.08 -3.68
C ASN A 137 21.96 -5.74 -4.53
N ALA A 138 21.16 -6.73 -4.91
CA ALA A 138 19.95 -6.50 -5.68
C ALA A 138 18.87 -5.78 -4.85
N LYS A 139 18.30 -4.73 -5.43
CA LYS A 139 17.02 -4.16 -4.99
C LYS A 139 15.89 -5.08 -5.46
N LEU A 140 14.92 -5.33 -4.59
CA LEU A 140 13.78 -6.18 -4.89
C LEU A 140 12.50 -5.36 -4.94
N ILE A 141 11.60 -5.73 -5.84
CA ILE A 141 10.27 -5.14 -5.96
C ILE A 141 9.27 -6.25 -5.68
N PHE A 142 8.39 -6.03 -4.71
CA PHE A 142 7.31 -6.95 -4.39
C PHE A 142 5.97 -6.28 -4.56
N ASP A 143 5.10 -6.87 -5.39
CA ASP A 143 3.69 -6.57 -5.35
C ASP A 143 3.02 -7.57 -4.41
N VAL A 144 2.40 -7.08 -3.34
CA VAL A 144 1.82 -7.88 -2.26
C VAL A 144 0.35 -7.55 -2.04
N GLU A 145 -0.42 -8.54 -1.59
CA GLU A 145 -1.83 -8.40 -1.19
C GLU A 145 -2.06 -9.08 0.15
N LEU A 146 -2.64 -8.36 1.11
CA LEU A 146 -3.02 -8.93 2.40
C LEU A 146 -4.36 -9.65 2.25
N VAL A 147 -4.33 -10.98 2.25
CA VAL A 147 -5.51 -11.83 2.04
C VAL A 147 -6.32 -11.96 3.32
N ALA A 148 -5.66 -12.19 4.45
CA ALA A 148 -6.32 -12.34 5.74
C ALA A 148 -5.36 -12.14 6.92
N ILE A 149 -5.92 -11.84 8.08
CA ILE A 149 -5.26 -11.99 9.39
C ILE A 149 -5.84 -13.28 10.01
N VAL A 150 -4.96 -14.23 10.30
CA VAL A 150 -5.29 -15.54 10.87
C VAL A 150 -5.17 -15.43 12.38
N LYS A 151 -6.25 -15.79 13.09
CA LYS A 151 -6.34 -15.76 14.56
C LYS A 151 -6.08 -17.13 15.15
#